data_AF-A0A7S1CNY8-F1
#
_entry.id   AF-A0A7S1CNY8-F1
#
_cell.length_a   1.000
_cell.length_b   1.000
_cell.length_c   1.000
_cell.angle_alpha   90.00
_cell.angle_beta   90.00
_cell.angle_gamma   90.00
#
_symmetry.space_group_name_H-M   'P 1'
#
loop_
_entity.id
_entity.type
_entity.pdbx_description
1 polymer ?
#
loop_
_entity_poly.entity_id
_entity_poly.type
_entity_poly.pdbx_seq_one_letter_code
_entity_poly.pdbx_strand_id
1 'polypeptide(L)'
;AVCALPPDNEVRARALRAFESRWSHEPLVLDNWFRAQTASAVSADAVRPLLAHKSFDMTVPNRVFTLGGFLFANPAGFHQADGSGYEFLADVVSQLDGIK
;
A
#
# COMPACT_ATOMS: atom_id res chain seq x y z
N ALA A 1 15.06 6.79 3.07
CA ALA A 1 14.10 7.89 2.92
C ALA A 1 13.13 7.55 1.79
N VAL A 2 12.11 6.75 2.09
CA VAL A 2 11.08 6.36 1.11
C VAL A 2 10.14 7.55 0.97
N CYS A 3 10.06 8.12 -0.24
CA CYS A 3 9.15 9.20 -0.69
C CYS A 3 8.40 9.96 0.43
N ALA A 4 9.13 10.81 1.17
CA ALA A 4 8.57 11.67 2.22
C ALA A 4 7.78 12.88 1.67
N LEU A 5 7.40 12.85 0.40
CA LEU A 5 6.61 13.92 -0.20
C LEU A 5 5.13 13.75 0.20
N PRO A 6 4.42 14.84 0.50
CA PRO A 6 3.00 14.78 0.83
C PRO A 6 2.18 14.05 -0.24
N PRO A 7 1.04 13.44 0.12
CA PRO A 7 0.15 12.76 -0.83
C PRO A 7 -0.25 13.66 -2.01
N ASP A 8 -0.55 14.94 -1.72
CA ASP A 8 -1.01 15.95 -2.68
C ASP A 8 0.13 16.65 -3.44
N ASN A 9 1.26 15.95 -3.61
CA ASN A 9 2.41 16.48 -4.32
C ASN A 9 2.44 16.00 -5.77
N GLU A 10 2.40 16.91 -6.73
CA GLU A 10 2.42 16.58 -8.16
C GLU A 10 3.68 15.81 -8.59
N VAL A 11 4.83 16.09 -7.97
CA VAL A 11 6.08 15.37 -8.24
C VAL A 11 5.95 13.92 -7.78
N ARG A 12 5.37 13.68 -6.59
CA ARG A 12 5.06 12.33 -6.09
C ARG A 12 4.14 11.59 -7.05
N ALA A 13 3.01 12.20 -7.42
CA ALA A 13 2.02 11.57 -8.28
C ALA A 13 2.60 11.22 -9.67
N ARG A 14 3.38 12.12 -10.26
CA ARG A 14 4.08 11.89 -11.53
C ARG A 14 5.14 10.80 -11.42
N ALA A 15 5.93 10.78 -10.36
CA ALA A 15 6.95 9.76 -10.14
C ALA A 15 6.34 8.36 -9.98
N LEU A 16 5.25 8.24 -9.20
CA LEU A 16 4.54 6.97 -9.03
C LEU A 16 3.92 6.48 -10.33
N ARG A 17 3.26 7.34 -11.12
CA ARG A 17 2.73 6.98 -12.44
C ARG A 17 3.83 6.56 -13.42
N ALA A 18 4.94 7.29 -13.46
CA ALA A 18 6.06 6.96 -14.33
C ALA A 18 6.71 5.63 -13.96
N PHE A 19 6.86 5.36 -12.66
CA PHE A 19 7.39 4.09 -12.17
C PHE A 19 6.47 2.92 -12.55
N GLU A 20 5.17 3.05 -12.26
CA GLU A 20 4.17 2.02 -12.58
C GLU A 20 4.14 1.74 -14.09
N SER A 21 4.04 2.78 -14.92
CA SER A 21 3.99 2.64 -16.38
C SER A 21 5.23 1.95 -16.96
N ARG A 22 6.40 2.13 -16.33
CA ARG A 22 7.65 1.51 -16.78
C ARG A 22 7.76 0.05 -16.32
N TRP A 23 7.29 -0.26 -15.12
CA TRP A 23 7.58 -1.54 -14.45
C TRP A 23 6.35 -2.42 -14.21
N SER A 24 5.19 -2.08 -14.77
CA SER A 24 3.94 -2.84 -14.58
C SER A 24 4.04 -4.30 -15.02
N HIS A 25 4.99 -4.64 -15.89
CA HIS A 25 5.25 -5.99 -16.38
C HIS A 25 6.24 -6.80 -15.53
N GLU A 26 6.90 -6.17 -14.54
CA GLU A 26 7.87 -6.80 -13.65
C GLU A 26 7.30 -6.91 -12.22
N PRO A 27 6.71 -8.05 -11.83
CA PRO A 27 5.89 -8.16 -10.62
C PRO A 27 6.61 -7.75 -9.33
N LEU A 28 7.85 -8.22 -9.15
CA LEU A 28 8.67 -7.93 -7.96
C LEU A 28 9.13 -6.48 -7.90
N VAL A 29 9.31 -5.83 -9.05
CA VAL A 29 9.62 -4.39 -9.10
C VAL A 29 8.38 -3.59 -8.74
N LEU A 30 7.21 -4.02 -9.21
CA LEU A 30 5.93 -3.40 -8.86
C LEU A 30 5.58 -3.60 -7.37
N ASP A 31 6.04 -4.67 -6.71
CA ASP A 31 5.90 -4.82 -5.26
C ASP A 31 6.59 -3.68 -4.48
N ASN A 32 7.74 -3.20 -4.98
CA ASN A 32 8.41 -2.04 -4.39
C ASN A 32 7.59 -0.75 -4.55
N TRP A 33 6.85 -0.62 -5.66
CA TRP A 33 5.94 0.51 -5.89
C TRP A 33 4.76 0.51 -4.91
N PHE A 34 4.15 -0.65 -4.66
CA PHE A 34 3.12 -0.77 -3.64
C PHE A 34 3.69 -0.49 -2.24
N ARG A 35 4.83 -1.10 -1.88
CA ARG A 35 5.46 -0.92 -0.57
C ARG A 35 5.85 0.53 -0.30
N ALA A 36 6.31 1.25 -1.31
CA ALA A 36 6.65 2.68 -1.17
C ALA A 36 5.41 3.54 -0.86
N GLN A 37 4.27 3.21 -1.46
CA GLN A 37 3.02 3.93 -1.21
C GLN A 37 2.42 3.58 0.15
N THR A 38 2.39 2.31 0.53
CA THR A 38 1.86 1.88 1.84
C THR A 38 2.69 2.45 3.00
N ALA A 39 4.02 2.49 2.87
CA ALA A 39 4.91 3.06 3.87
C ALA A 39 4.81 4.59 4.01
N SER A 40 4.28 5.30 3.00
CA SER A 40 4.10 6.76 3.02
C SER A 40 2.64 7.19 3.18
N ALA A 41 1.72 6.25 3.38
CA ALA A 41 0.30 6.53 3.51
C ALA A 41 -0.01 7.29 4.80
N VAL A 42 -0.85 8.33 4.72
CA VAL A 42 -1.20 9.15 5.89
C VAL A 42 -2.23 8.47 6.80
N SER A 43 -3.06 7.58 6.25
CA SER A 43 -4.13 6.84 6.93
C SER A 43 -4.42 5.53 6.19
N ALA A 44 -5.27 4.69 6.78
CA ALA A 44 -5.76 3.49 6.11
C ALA A 44 -6.51 3.81 4.80
N ASP A 45 -7.25 4.92 4.73
CA ASP A 45 -7.98 5.34 3.54
C ASP A 45 -7.06 5.67 2.35
N ALA A 46 -5.83 6.09 2.61
CA ALA A 46 -4.82 6.27 1.57
C ALA A 46 -4.26 4.92 1.04
N VAL A 47 -4.41 3.84 1.80
CA VAL A 47 -3.99 2.48 1.41
C VAL A 47 -5.10 1.73 0.68
N ARG A 48 -6.36 1.87 1.10
CA ARG A 48 -7.51 1.13 0.54
C ARG A 48 -7.59 1.15 -1.00
N PRO A 49 -7.35 2.28 -1.71
CA PRO A 49 -7.35 2.29 -3.17
C PRO A 49 -6.29 1.39 -3.82
N LEU A 50 -5.17 1.10 -3.13
CA LEU A 50 -4.14 0.21 -3.64
C LEU A 50 -4.62 -1.24 -3.71
N LEU A 51 -5.51 -1.66 -2.82
CA LEU A 51 -6.10 -3.01 -2.85
C LEU A 51 -7.05 -3.19 -4.05
N ALA A 52 -7.65 -2.10 -4.53
CA ALA A 52 -8.48 -2.08 -5.74
C ALA A 52 -7.68 -1.89 -7.04
N HIS A 53 -6.36 -1.73 -6.94
CA HIS A 53 -5.52 -1.52 -8.11
C HIS A 53 -5.49 -2.77 -8.99
N LYS A 54 -5.57 -2.62 -10.32
CA LYS A 54 -5.61 -3.74 -11.29
C LYS A 54 -4.45 -4.74 -11.18
N SER A 55 -3.33 -4.31 -10.61
CA SER A 55 -2.12 -5.13 -10.43
C SER A 55 -1.99 -5.69 -9.01
N PHE A 56 -2.89 -5.32 -8.10
CA PHE A 56 -2.96 -5.89 -6.76
C PHE A 56 -3.83 -7.14 -6.79
N ASP A 57 -3.34 -8.21 -6.19
CA ASP A 57 -4.01 -9.49 -6.10
C ASP A 57 -3.74 -10.07 -4.71
N MET A 58 -4.82 -10.35 -3.98
CA MET A 58 -4.76 -10.86 -2.61
C MET A 58 -4.28 -12.32 -2.54
N THR A 59 -4.30 -13.04 -3.66
CA THR A 59 -3.81 -14.43 -3.75
C THR A 59 -2.29 -14.52 -3.93
N VAL A 60 -1.61 -13.41 -4.23
CA VAL A 60 -0.16 -13.35 -4.44
C VAL A 60 0.53 -12.93 -3.13
N PRO A 61 1.23 -13.83 -2.41
CA PRO A 61 1.74 -13.51 -1.07
C PRO A 61 2.67 -12.30 -1.04
N ASN A 62 3.56 -12.16 -2.03
CA ASN A 62 4.46 -11.00 -2.12
C ASN A 62 3.69 -9.68 -2.24
N ARG A 63 2.56 -9.68 -2.94
CA ARG A 63 1.72 -8.50 -3.11
C ARG A 63 1.06 -8.12 -1.79
N VAL A 64 0.52 -9.09 -1.05
CA VAL A 64 -0.04 -8.87 0.29
C VAL A 64 1.03 -8.33 1.25
N PHE A 65 2.26 -8.87 1.20
CA PHE A 65 3.38 -8.40 2.03
C PHE A 65 3.83 -6.96 1.74
N THR A 66 3.34 -6.32 0.68
CA THR A 66 3.57 -4.88 0.46
C THR A 66 2.79 -4.01 1.45
N LEU A 67 1.67 -4.50 1.99
CA LEU A 67 0.87 -3.82 3.02
C LEU A 67 1.63 -3.65 4.33
N GLY A 68 2.65 -4.50 4.58
CA GLY A 68 3.55 -4.37 5.72
C GLY A 68 4.26 -3.00 5.81
N GLY A 69 4.38 -2.27 4.69
CA GLY A 69 4.86 -0.88 4.72
C GLY A 69 3.97 0.02 5.58
N PHE A 70 2.64 -0.14 5.50
CA PHE A 70 1.71 0.59 6.36
C PHE A 70 1.67 0.00 7.78
N LEU A 71 1.52 -1.31 7.89
CA LEU A 71 1.27 -1.99 9.16
C LEU A 71 2.48 -1.97 10.12
N PHE A 72 3.69 -2.10 9.61
CA PHE A 72 4.89 -2.29 10.43
C PHE A 72 5.90 -1.14 10.33
N ALA A 73 5.93 -0.43 9.19
CA ALA A 73 6.91 0.63 8.94
C ALA A 73 6.33 2.05 9.06
N ASN A 74 5.02 2.19 9.36
CA ASN A 74 4.34 3.47 9.45
C ASN A 74 3.39 3.55 10.67
N PRO A 75 3.94 3.68 11.90
CA PRO A 75 3.14 3.72 13.11
C PRO A 75 2.20 4.94 13.18
N ALA A 76 2.58 6.07 12.58
CA ALA A 76 1.76 7.28 12.59
C ALA A 76 0.47 7.13 11.75
N GLY A 77 0.55 6.44 10.61
CA GLY A 77 -0.62 6.12 9.80
C GLY A 77 -1.44 4.96 10.35
N PHE A 78 -0.79 3.93 10.91
CA PHE A 78 -1.47 2.74 11.40
C PHE A 78 -2.14 2.92 12.78
N HIS A 79 -1.49 3.60 13.72
CA HIS A 79 -2.00 3.80 15.08
C HIS A 79 -2.78 5.11 15.24
N GLN A 80 -3.58 5.49 14.22
CA GLN A 80 -4.46 6.64 14.35
C GLN A 80 -5.45 6.42 15.51
N ALA A 81 -5.74 7.51 16.22
CA ALA A 81 -6.53 7.47 17.46
C ALA A 81 -7.98 7.00 17.26
N ASP A 82 -8.50 7.09 16.03
CA ASP A 82 -9.82 6.60 15.66
C ASP A 82 -9.87 5.07 15.48
N GLY A 83 -8.72 4.40 15.49
CA GLY A 83 -8.60 2.95 15.32
C GLY A 83 -8.71 2.46 13.87
N SER A 84 -8.78 3.37 12.88
CA SER A 84 -8.99 3.05 11.47
C SER A 84 -7.94 2.10 10.88
N GLY A 85 -6.68 2.19 11.33
CA GLY A 85 -5.63 1.26 10.91
C GLY A 85 -5.86 -0.18 11.38
N TYR A 86 -6.42 -0.37 12.58
CA TYR A 86 -6.74 -1.70 13.10
C TYR A 86 -7.95 -2.30 12.40
N GLU A 87 -8.98 -1.50 12.12
CA GLU A 87 -10.13 -1.91 11.31
C GLU A 87 -9.67 -2.35 9.91
N PHE A 88 -8.79 -1.58 9.27
CA PHE A 88 -8.18 -1.97 8.01
C PHE A 88 -7.43 -3.31 8.08
N LEU A 89 -6.65 -3.55 9.13
CA LEU A 89 -5.97 -4.84 9.31
C LEU A 89 -6.98 -5.99 9.48
N ALA A 90 -8.06 -5.77 10.24
CA ALA A 90 -9.12 -6.77 10.42
C ALA A 90 -9.80 -7.10 9.08
N ASP A 91 -10.07 -6.10 8.25
CA ASP A 91 -10.63 -6.30 6.89
C ASP A 91 -9.69 -7.16 6.02
N VAL A 92 -8.38 -6.85 6.04
CA VAL A 92 -7.38 -7.58 5.26
C VAL A 92 -7.26 -9.03 5.72
N VAL A 93 -7.19 -9.28 7.03
CA VAL A 93 -7.12 -10.63 7.59
C VAL A 93 -8.39 -11.42 7.25
N SER A 94 -9.56 -10.80 7.36
CA SER A 94 -10.84 -11.45 7.03
C SER A 94 -10.92 -11.84 5.55
N GLN A 95 -10.39 -10.99 4.66
CA GLN A 95 -10.30 -11.32 3.23
C GLN A 95 -9.33 -12.48 2.98
N LEU A 96 -8.15 -12.46 3.62
CA LEU A 96 -7.15 -13.52 3.49
C LEU A 96 -7.65 -14.87 4.02
N ASP A 97 -8.37 -14.89 5.14
CA ASP A 97 -8.96 -16.10 5.71
C ASP A 97 -9.99 -16.75 4.76
N GLY A 98 -10.67 -15.94 3.95
CA GLY A 98 -11.57 -16.42 2.90
C GLY A 98 -10.89 -17.00 1.66
N ILE A 99 -9.58 -16.78 1.49
CA ILE A 99 -8.79 -17.29 0.36
C ILE A 99 -8.28 -18.69 0.71
N LYS A 100 -8.75 -19.68 -0.03
CA LYS A 100 -8.34 -21.08 0.11
C LYS A 100 -7.04 -21.38 -0.64
#